data_AF-D8MWV7-F1
#
_entry.id   AF-D8MWV7-F1
#
_cell.length_a   1.000
_cell.length_b   1.000
_cell.length_c   1.000
_cell.angle_alpha   90.00
_cell.angle_beta   90.00
_cell.angle_gamma   90.00
#
_symmetry.space_group_name_H-M   'P 1'
#
loop_
_entity.id
_entity.type
_entity.pdbx_description
1 polymer ?
#
loop_
_entity_poly.entity_id
_entity_poly.type
_entity_poly.pdbx_seq_one_letter_code
_entity_poly.pdbx_strand_id
1 'polypeptide(L)'
;MDQAIDDIMQQGLPAKECATALNELGKRFQEQQDSDRAIACWEQSVTCYGKPGFAQAQLMKAYNAKRRECSQAGDGAGVELYSLKIDGLMQQSKDAIRYGF
;
A
#
# COMPACT_ATOMS: atom_id res chain seq x y z
N MET A 1 13.41 -6.73 -2.05
CA MET A 1 12.85 -5.37 -2.10
C MET A 1 13.05 -4.84 -3.50
N ASP A 2 12.13 -4.02 -3.99
CA ASP A 2 12.27 -3.41 -5.32
C ASP A 2 13.28 -2.27 -5.23
N GLN A 3 14.29 -2.29 -6.09
CA GLN A 3 15.40 -1.33 -6.07
C GLN A 3 14.90 0.12 -6.16
N ALA A 4 13.82 0.37 -6.92
CA ALA A 4 13.27 1.73 -7.06
C ALA A 4 12.61 2.24 -5.76
N ILE A 5 12.03 1.34 -4.95
CA ILE A 5 11.47 1.69 -3.64
C ILE A 5 12.63 2.02 -2.68
N ASP A 6 13.66 1.17 -2.65
CA ASP A 6 14.82 1.36 -1.78
C ASP A 6 15.55 2.67 -2.10
N ASP A 7 15.70 3.01 -3.39
CA ASP A 7 16.31 4.25 -3.84
C ASP A 7 15.52 5.49 -3.34
N ILE A 8 14.19 5.45 -3.32
CA ILE A 8 13.36 6.55 -2.79
C ILE A 8 13.52 6.67 -1.28
N MET A 9 13.57 5.54 -0.57
CA MET A 9 13.75 5.51 0.88
C MET A 9 15.14 6.02 1.31
N GLN A 10 16.17 5.76 0.51
CA GLN A 10 17.54 6.18 0.79
C GLN A 10 17.82 7.67 0.50
N GLN A 11 16.97 8.34 -0.29
CA GLN A 11 17.13 9.77 -0.59
C GLN A 11 16.95 10.68 0.64
N GLY A 12 16.45 10.16 1.76
CA GLY A 12 16.25 10.94 2.98
C GLY A 12 15.21 12.06 2.82
N LEU A 13 14.26 11.87 1.90
CA LEU A 13 13.20 12.84 1.63
C LEU A 13 12.29 13.03 2.86
N PRO A 14 11.70 14.23 3.04
CA PRO A 14 10.64 14.43 4.02
C PRO A 14 9.51 13.42 3.83
N ALA A 15 8.89 12.98 4.92
CA ALA A 15 7.85 11.93 4.91
C ALA A 15 6.77 12.10 3.82
N LYS A 16 6.30 13.34 3.63
CA LYS A 16 5.29 13.69 2.61
C LYS A 16 5.82 13.54 1.17
N GLU A 17 7.05 13.97 0.93
CA GLU A 17 7.69 13.89 -0.39
C GLU A 17 8.06 12.44 -0.74
N CYS A 18 8.60 11.70 0.24
CA CYS A 18 8.84 10.27 0.13
C CYS A 18 7.55 9.52 -0.24
N ALA A 19 6.46 9.74 0.50
CA ALA A 19 5.17 9.13 0.18
C ALA A 19 4.62 9.56 -1.19
N THR A 20 4.86 10.79 -1.62
CA THR A 20 4.44 11.26 -2.94
C THR A 20 5.21 10.53 -4.05
N ALA A 21 6.54 10.40 -3.92
CA ALA A 21 7.38 9.65 -4.85
C ALA A 21 6.97 8.16 -4.92
N LEU A 22 6.73 7.53 -3.77
CA LEU A 22 6.24 6.15 -3.70
C LEU A 22 4.84 6.00 -4.33
N ASN A 23 3.95 6.98 -4.16
CA ASN A 23 2.63 6.96 -4.78
C ASN A 23 2.70 6.99 -6.31
N GLU A 24 3.56 7.85 -6.86
CA GLU A 24 3.78 7.96 -8.31
C GLU A 24 4.44 6.70 -8.86
N LEU A 25 5.42 6.13 -8.15
CA LEU A 25 6.02 4.85 -8.53
C LEU A 25 4.97 3.71 -8.53
N GLY A 26 4.13 3.66 -7.50
CA GLY A 26 3.05 2.67 -7.41
C GLY A 26 2.03 2.81 -8.55
N LYS A 27 1.69 4.04 -8.98
CA LYS A 27 0.85 4.25 -10.17
C LYS A 27 1.49 3.69 -11.42
N ARG A 28 2.78 3.94 -11.66
CA ARG A 28 3.50 3.43 -12.82
C ARG A 28 3.56 1.90 -12.86
N PHE A 29 3.74 1.25 -11.71
CA PHE A 29 3.67 -0.21 -11.64
C PHE A 29 2.26 -0.73 -11.91
N GLN A 30 1.23 -0.06 -11.40
CA GLN A 30 -0.15 -0.42 -11.68
C GLN A 30 -0.50 -0.29 -13.17
N GLU A 31 -0.02 0.75 -13.85
CA GLU A 31 -0.16 0.95 -15.30
C GLU A 31 0.53 -0.16 -16.12
N GLN A 32 1.61 -0.72 -15.59
CA GLN A 32 2.31 -1.89 -16.14
C GLN A 32 1.65 -3.22 -15.76
N GLN A 33 0.46 -3.19 -15.13
CA GLN A 33 -0.24 -4.35 -14.58
C GLN A 33 0.54 -5.11 -13.49
N ASP A 34 1.60 -4.50 -12.95
CA ASP A 34 2.38 -5.05 -11.84
C ASP A 34 1.78 -4.62 -10.51
N SER A 35 0.65 -5.24 -10.18
CA SER A 35 -0.12 -4.94 -8.97
C SER A 35 0.67 -5.25 -7.69
N ASP A 36 1.57 -6.24 -7.71
CA ASP A 36 2.36 -6.61 -6.53
C ASP A 36 3.39 -5.54 -6.18
N ARG A 37 4.09 -4.98 -7.17
CA ARG A 37 4.99 -3.84 -6.94
C ARG A 37 4.25 -2.55 -6.64
N ALA A 38 3.08 -2.34 -7.25
CA ALA A 38 2.22 -1.21 -6.91
C ALA A 38 1.78 -1.23 -5.44
N ILE A 39 1.36 -2.39 -4.95
CA ILE A 39 1.02 -2.62 -3.54
C ILE A 39 2.21 -2.29 -2.64
N ALA A 40 3.40 -2.83 -2.95
CA ALA A 40 4.60 -2.59 -2.13
C ALA A 40 4.93 -1.09 -2.02
N CYS A 41 4.80 -0.33 -3.11
CA CYS A 41 4.99 1.12 -3.09
C CYS A 41 3.99 1.83 -2.17
N TRP A 42 2.70 1.49 -2.26
CA TRP A 42 1.69 2.13 -1.44
C TRP A 42 1.76 1.71 0.03
N GLU A 43 2.17 0.47 0.33
CA GLU A 43 2.47 0.01 1.69
C GLU A 43 3.56 0.90 2.31
N GLN A 44 4.69 1.09 1.62
CA GLN A 44 5.77 1.95 2.10
C GLN A 44 5.33 3.42 2.22
N SER A 45 4.51 3.90 1.29
CA SER A 45 3.98 5.28 1.33
C SER A 45 3.14 5.53 2.60
N VAL A 46 2.26 4.59 2.94
CA VAL A 46 1.44 4.65 4.15
C VAL A 46 2.29 4.55 5.42
N THR A 47 3.36 3.74 5.41
CA THR A 47 4.32 3.65 6.52
C THR A 47 5.12 4.94 6.70
N CYS A 48 5.57 5.57 5.61
CA CYS A 48 6.37 6.80 5.64
C CYS A 48 5.58 8.01 6.12
N TYR A 49 4.38 8.23 5.57
CA TYR A 49 3.61 9.44 5.88
C TYR A 49 2.63 9.27 7.03
N GLY A 50 2.17 8.04 7.30
CA GLY A 50 1.29 7.72 8.43
C GLY A 50 -0.14 8.27 8.33
N LYS A 51 -0.43 9.19 7.40
CA LYS A 51 -1.76 9.80 7.24
C LYS A 51 -2.62 9.11 6.18
N PRO A 52 -3.94 8.99 6.43
CA PRO A 52 -4.92 8.60 5.43
C PRO A 52 -4.84 9.46 4.17
N GLY A 53 -5.01 8.84 3.01
CA GLY A 53 -4.94 9.57 1.74
C GLY A 53 -4.90 8.65 0.52
N PHE A 54 -4.23 9.12 -0.53
CA PHE A 54 -4.17 8.43 -1.82
C PHE A 54 -3.69 6.98 -1.70
N ALA A 55 -2.53 6.75 -1.06
CA ALA A 55 -1.91 5.44 -0.92
C ALA A 55 -2.86 4.42 -0.26
N GLN A 56 -3.53 4.84 0.80
CA GLN A 56 -4.49 4.01 1.52
C GLN A 56 -5.69 3.63 0.65
N ALA A 57 -6.26 4.59 -0.09
CA ALA A 57 -7.38 4.31 -0.99
C ALA A 57 -6.98 3.31 -2.09
N GLN A 58 -5.74 3.40 -2.59
CA GLN A 58 -5.21 2.46 -3.58
C GLN A 58 -4.96 1.07 -2.98
N LEU A 59 -4.37 0.99 -1.79
CA LEU A 59 -4.20 -0.29 -1.07
C LEU A 59 -5.53 -0.98 -0.81
N MET A 60 -6.55 -0.24 -0.37
CA MET A 60 -7.86 -0.82 -0.12
C MET A 60 -8.42 -1.49 -1.38
N LYS A 61 -8.32 -0.82 -2.53
CA LYS A 61 -8.75 -1.39 -3.82
C LYS A 61 -7.91 -2.61 -4.19
N ALA A 62 -6.58 -2.51 -4.10
CA ALA A 62 -5.66 -3.56 -4.50
C ALA A 62 -5.79 -4.82 -3.63
N TYR A 63 -5.90 -4.67 -2.31
CA TYR A 63 -6.12 -5.80 -1.41
C TYR A 63 -7.47 -6.47 -1.63
N ASN A 64 -8.54 -5.71 -1.88
CA ASN A 64 -9.83 -6.31 -2.20
C ASN A 64 -9.79 -7.09 -3.52
N ALA A 65 -9.08 -6.57 -4.53
CA ALA A 65 -8.86 -7.27 -5.79
C ALA A 65 -8.08 -8.57 -5.57
N LYS A 66 -6.93 -8.52 -4.89
CA LYS A 66 -6.10 -9.70 -4.57
C LYS A 66 -6.85 -10.73 -3.72
N ARG A 67 -7.61 -10.30 -2.72
CA ARG A 67 -8.47 -11.20 -1.92
C ARG A 67 -9.50 -11.92 -2.80
N ARG A 68 -10.11 -11.21 -3.75
CA ARG A 68 -11.07 -11.80 -4.70
C ARG A 68 -10.39 -12.79 -5.64
N GLU A 69 -9.20 -12.46 -6.15
CA GLU A 69 -8.39 -13.37 -6.97
C GLU A 69 -8.05 -14.66 -6.22
N CYS A 70 -7.55 -14.55 -4.98
CA CYS A 70 -7.27 -15.71 -4.13
C CYS A 70 -8.53 -16.55 -3.88
N SER A 71 -9.67 -15.91 -3.62
CA SER A 71 -10.94 -16.62 -3.43
C SER A 71 -11.37 -17.37 -4.69
N GLN A 72 -11.19 -16.79 -5.88
CA GLN A 72 -11.50 -17.46 -7.15
C GLN A 72 -10.53 -18.60 -7.46
N ALA A 73 -9.26 -18.47 -7.06
CA ALA A 73 -8.23 -19.49 -7.21
C ALA A 73 -8.33 -20.62 -6.16
N GLY A 74 -9.22 -20.51 -5.16
CA GLY A 74 -9.28 -21.45 -4.03
C GLY A 74 -8.11 -21.32 -3.05
N ASP A 75 -7.35 -20.21 -3.11
CA ASP A 75 -6.24 -19.90 -2.22
C ASP A 75 -6.77 -19.30 -0.91
N GLY A 76 -7.13 -20.17 0.03
CA GLY A 76 -7.62 -19.78 1.35
C GLY A 76 -6.61 -18.95 2.15
N ALA A 77 -5.31 -19.25 2.03
CA ALA A 77 -4.25 -18.54 2.73
C ALA A 77 -4.12 -17.10 2.22
N GLY A 78 -4.18 -16.90 0.90
CA GLY A 78 -4.21 -15.57 0.30
C GLY A 78 -5.45 -14.77 0.69
N VAL A 79 -6.63 -15.39 0.75
CA VAL A 79 -7.85 -14.72 1.22
C VAL A 79 -7.71 -14.20 2.64
N GLU A 80 -7.17 -15.03 3.55
CA GLU A 80 -6.93 -14.64 4.93
C GLU A 80 -5.88 -13.53 5.04
N LEU A 81 -4.75 -13.67 4.33
CA LEU A 81 -3.69 -12.68 4.30
C LEU A 81 -4.21 -11.29 3.90
N TYR A 82 -4.93 -11.19 2.78
CA TYR A 82 -5.43 -9.90 2.31
C TYR A 82 -6.59 -9.37 3.17
N SER A 83 -7.32 -10.24 3.88
CA SER A 83 -8.31 -9.80 4.87
C SER A 83 -7.64 -9.13 6.06
N LEU A 84 -6.58 -9.74 6.62
CA LEU A 84 -5.79 -9.16 7.70
C LEU A 84 -5.14 -7.83 7.29
N LYS A 85 -4.63 -7.73 6.06
CA LYS A 85 -4.09 -6.48 5.52
C LYS A 85 -5.14 -5.37 5.42
N ILE A 86 -6.36 -5.70 4.99
CA ILE A 86 -7.48 -4.75 4.93
C ILE A 86 -7.84 -4.25 6.35
N ASP A 87 -7.96 -5.16 7.31
CA ASP A 87 -8.31 -4.80 8.68
C ASP A 87 -7.23 -3.93 9.33
N GLY A 88 -5.96 -4.28 9.13
CA GLY A 88 -4.83 -3.47 9.58
C GLY A 88 -4.83 -2.05 8.98
N LEU A 89 -5.08 -1.94 7.66
CA LEU A 89 -5.18 -0.66 6.98
C LEU A 89 -6.33 0.22 7.52
N MET A 90 -7.46 -0.41 7.84
CA MET A 90 -8.61 0.27 8.44
C MET A 90 -8.33 0.72 9.87
N GLN A 91 -7.65 -0.11 10.66
CA GLN A 91 -7.26 0.24 12.03
C GLN A 91 -6.28 1.41 12.03
N GLN A 92 -5.24 1.37 11.20
CA GLN A 92 -4.30 2.49 11.04
C GLN A 92 -5.02 3.78 10.65
N SER A 93 -6.02 3.70 9.76
CA SER A 93 -6.88 4.85 9.42
C SER A 93 -7.53 5.49 10.63
N LYS A 94 -8.17 4.64 11.45
CA LYS A 94 -8.93 5.08 12.62
C LYS A 94 -7.99 5.71 13.64
N ASP A 95 -6.83 5.11 13.86
CA ASP A 95 -5.84 5.62 14.80
C ASP A 95 -5.27 6.96 14.33
N ALA A 96 -4.97 7.10 13.03
CA ALA A 96 -4.51 8.38 12.49
C ALA A 96 -5.56 9.49 12.62
N ILE A 97 -6.85 9.18 12.41
CA ILE A 97 -7.95 10.15 12.60
C ILE A 97 -8.12 10.47 14.09
N ARG A 98 -8.05 9.47 14.96
CA ARG A 98 -8.30 9.60 16.41
C ARG A 98 -7.19 10.35 17.14
N TYR A 99 -5.94 10.11 16.75
CA TYR A 99 -4.76 10.66 17.43
C TYR A 99 -4.08 11.81 16.67
N GLY A 100 -4.52 12.11 15.44
CA GLY A 100 -4.15 13.33 14.72
C GLY A 100 -2.66 13.44 14.42
N PHE A 101 -2.09 12.44 13.73
CA PHE A 101 -0.74 12.55 13.15
C PHE A 101 -0.71 13.54 11.98
#